data_AF-A0A2A9DSP6-F1
#
_entry.id   AF-A0A2A9DSP6-F1
#
_cell.length_a   1.000
_cell.length_b   1.000
_cell.length_c   1.000
_cell.angle_alpha   90.00
_cell.angle_beta   90.00
_cell.angle_gamma   90.00
#
_symmetry.space_group_name_H-M   'P 1'
#
loop_
_entity.id
_entity.type
_entity.pdbx_description
1 polymer ?
#
loop_
_entity_poly.entity_id
_entity_poly.type
_entity_poly.pdbx_seq_one_letter_code
_entity_poly.pdbx_strand_id
1 'polypeptide(L)'
;MSFYEDIATKLDEQGIESRVGGDVLFVPVTADFEVRFVEIDPLLPAANVYIAAADVDERDDDFSEALVSVVFSVEDAVRTVAHHVATDETVTLLRDLIEGTDERVAAVEFFQDTVDPQEVRAVLTDRSDLVVRVVVEDEAPVAHVWVETWEEEPLEVDLGAPTGTGEDSAAEPDSQLLTVDALLDLFDEPSSEVLELGTFKDFDKLFDALSLAVDHVEDWEAELVPVDDDYADFDDCGDDEFGEDFADGDANE
;
A
#
# COMPACT_ATOMS: atom_id res chain seq x y z
N MET A 1 4.48 -17.16 -39.12
CA MET A 1 4.68 -15.86 -38.47
C MET A 1 6.06 -15.91 -37.88
N SER A 2 6.80 -14.81 -37.99
CA SER A 2 8.09 -14.67 -37.32
C SER A 2 7.87 -14.56 -35.82
N PHE A 3 8.85 -14.97 -35.00
CA PHE A 3 8.81 -14.83 -33.54
C PHE A 3 8.49 -13.38 -33.12
N TYR A 4 9.04 -12.39 -33.82
CA TYR A 4 8.73 -10.97 -33.57
C TYR A 4 7.31 -10.55 -33.97
N GLU A 5 6.74 -11.14 -35.01
CA GLU A 5 5.34 -10.85 -35.39
C GLU A 5 4.37 -11.39 -34.34
N ASP A 6 4.69 -12.55 -33.76
CA ASP A 6 3.89 -13.14 -32.68
C ASP A 6 3.97 -12.28 -31.41
N ILE A 7 5.16 -11.80 -31.04
CA ILE A 7 5.33 -10.84 -29.91
C ILE A 7 4.57 -9.54 -30.19
N ALA A 8 4.77 -8.93 -31.36
CA ALA A 8 4.12 -7.66 -31.72
C ALA A 8 2.58 -7.78 -31.68
N THR A 9 2.03 -8.90 -32.18
CA THR A 9 0.60 -9.17 -32.13
C THR A 9 0.10 -9.26 -30.69
N LYS A 10 0.86 -9.93 -29.80
CA LYS A 10 0.49 -10.05 -28.38
C LYS A 10 0.63 -8.75 -27.59
N LEU A 11 1.61 -7.92 -27.92
CA LEU A 11 1.76 -6.60 -27.33
C LEU A 11 0.61 -5.67 -27.77
N ASP A 12 0.22 -5.72 -29.03
CA ASP A 12 -0.91 -4.93 -29.55
C ASP A 12 -2.24 -5.32 -28.89
N GLU A 13 -2.46 -6.61 -28.60
CA GLU A 13 -3.61 -7.08 -27.80
C GLU A 13 -3.66 -6.46 -26.39
N GLN A 14 -2.51 -6.07 -25.83
CA GLN A 14 -2.39 -5.39 -24.53
C GLN A 14 -2.38 -3.86 -24.66
N GLY A 15 -2.48 -3.31 -25.88
CA GLY A 15 -2.40 -1.88 -26.14
C GLY A 15 -0.97 -1.33 -26.11
N ILE A 16 0.05 -2.19 -26.09
CA ILE A 16 1.46 -1.80 -26.10
C ILE A 16 1.95 -1.68 -27.55
N GLU A 17 2.39 -0.50 -27.93
CA GLU A 17 2.93 -0.26 -29.27
C GLU A 17 4.27 -0.97 -29.46
N SER A 18 4.53 -1.50 -30.66
CA SER A 18 5.81 -2.12 -30.99
C SER A 18 6.22 -1.82 -32.44
N ARG A 19 7.54 -1.82 -32.71
CA ARG A 19 8.13 -1.51 -34.01
C ARG A 19 9.16 -2.56 -34.38
N VAL A 20 9.00 -3.20 -35.54
CA VAL A 20 9.97 -4.17 -36.06
C VAL A 20 10.96 -3.46 -36.97
N GLY A 21 12.24 -3.48 -36.61
CA GLY A 21 13.35 -2.90 -37.37
C GLY A 21 14.36 -3.96 -37.80
N GLY A 22 14.04 -4.71 -38.85
CA GLY A 22 14.92 -5.79 -39.35
C GLY A 22 14.97 -6.98 -38.38
N ASP A 23 16.15 -7.23 -37.80
CA ASP A 23 16.40 -8.34 -36.86
C ASP A 23 16.18 -7.94 -35.39
N VAL A 24 15.59 -6.76 -35.12
CA VAL A 24 15.32 -6.26 -33.77
C VAL A 24 13.86 -5.80 -33.65
N LEU A 25 13.22 -6.16 -32.55
CA LEU A 25 11.92 -5.62 -32.15
C LEU A 25 12.12 -4.56 -31.08
N PHE A 26 11.54 -3.38 -31.30
CA PHE A 26 11.57 -2.23 -30.41
C PHE A 26 10.21 -2.03 -29.78
N VAL A 27 10.20 -1.80 -28.47
CA VAL A 27 8.99 -1.56 -27.70
C VAL A 27 9.20 -0.29 -26.86
N PRO A 28 8.59 0.85 -27.24
CA PRO A 28 8.64 2.04 -26.42
C PRO A 28 7.90 1.77 -25.09
N VAL A 29 8.61 1.95 -23.99
CA VAL A 29 8.02 1.88 -22.64
C VAL A 29 7.71 3.28 -22.16
N THR A 30 8.64 4.22 -22.38
CA THR A 30 8.54 5.62 -21.92
C THR A 30 9.06 6.55 -23.01
N ALA A 31 8.94 7.86 -22.81
CA ALA A 31 9.55 8.84 -23.71
C ALA A 31 11.09 8.75 -23.72
N ASP A 32 11.68 8.28 -22.63
CA ASP A 32 13.13 8.24 -22.40
C ASP A 32 13.72 6.83 -22.59
N PHE A 33 12.91 5.77 -22.52
CA PHE A 33 13.39 4.37 -22.55
C PHE A 33 12.58 3.46 -23.48
N GLU A 34 13.29 2.53 -24.12
CA GLU A 34 12.72 1.48 -24.95
C GLU A 34 13.32 0.10 -24.62
N VAL A 35 12.48 -0.93 -24.76
CA VAL A 35 12.88 -2.33 -24.66
C VAL A 35 13.19 -2.87 -26.05
N ARG A 36 14.33 -3.54 -26.20
CA ARG A 36 14.79 -4.12 -27.46
C ARG A 36 14.93 -5.64 -27.33
N PHE A 37 14.38 -6.37 -28.28
CA PHE A 37 14.56 -7.82 -28.40
C PHE A 37 15.53 -8.13 -29.53
N VAL A 38 16.57 -8.89 -29.20
CA VAL A 38 17.56 -9.40 -30.16
C VAL A 38 17.51 -10.92 -30.17
N GLU A 39 17.10 -11.49 -31.31
CA GLU A 39 16.95 -12.92 -31.52
C GLU A 39 18.31 -13.63 -31.38
N ILE A 40 18.29 -14.72 -30.62
CA ILE A 40 19.48 -15.53 -30.31
C ILE A 40 19.59 -16.69 -31.30
N ASP A 41 18.45 -17.32 -31.64
CA ASP A 41 18.41 -18.54 -32.44
C ASP A 41 17.17 -18.54 -33.38
N PRO A 42 17.35 -18.91 -34.67
CA PRO A 42 16.25 -18.92 -35.65
C PRO A 42 15.34 -20.15 -35.61
N LEU A 43 15.68 -21.16 -34.81
CA LEU A 43 14.92 -22.40 -34.66
C LEU A 43 14.24 -22.49 -33.29
N LEU A 44 14.74 -21.76 -32.29
CA LEU A 44 14.18 -21.67 -30.95
C LEU A 44 13.68 -20.23 -30.70
N PRO A 45 12.42 -20.01 -30.27
CA PRO A 45 11.93 -18.67 -29.93
C PRO A 45 12.67 -18.11 -28.71
N ALA A 46 13.83 -17.50 -28.94
CA ALA A 46 14.70 -17.02 -27.87
C ALA A 46 15.27 -15.63 -28.23
N ALA A 47 15.16 -14.69 -27.30
CA ALA A 47 15.69 -13.34 -27.47
C ALA A 47 16.34 -12.81 -26.19
N ASN A 48 17.40 -12.04 -26.38
CA ASN A 48 17.96 -11.18 -25.35
C ASN A 48 17.12 -9.90 -25.27
N VAL A 49 16.78 -9.49 -24.05
CA VAL A 49 15.98 -8.30 -23.77
C VAL A 49 16.90 -7.22 -23.20
N TYR A 50 17.00 -6.11 -23.90
CA TYR A 50 17.78 -4.95 -23.50
C TYR A 50 16.87 -3.78 -23.17
N ILE A 51 17.29 -2.96 -22.20
CA ILE A 51 16.73 -1.60 -22.00
C ILE A 51 17.77 -0.61 -22.52
N ALA A 52 17.31 0.34 -23.33
CA ALA A 52 18.12 1.41 -23.88
C ALA A 52 17.36 2.74 -23.79
N ALA A 53 18.11 3.84 -23.80
CA ALA A 53 17.53 5.17 -23.92
C ALA A 53 16.97 5.39 -25.34
N ALA A 54 15.76 5.94 -25.44
CA ALA A 54 14.99 6.00 -26.68
C ALA A 54 15.50 7.03 -27.71
N ASP A 55 16.20 8.08 -27.28
CA ASP A 55 16.68 9.19 -28.15
C ASP A 55 18.18 9.10 -28.49
N VAL A 56 18.88 8.07 -28.02
CA VAL A 56 20.34 7.98 -28.19
C VAL A 56 20.68 7.14 -29.41
N ASP A 57 21.28 7.79 -30.42
CA ASP A 57 21.80 7.14 -31.62
C ASP A 57 22.88 6.11 -31.22
N GLU A 58 22.92 4.94 -31.87
CA GLU A 58 23.91 3.87 -31.64
C GLU A 58 25.37 4.28 -31.86
N ARG A 59 25.60 5.50 -32.37
CA ARG A 59 26.91 6.12 -32.61
C ARG A 59 27.29 7.13 -31.54
N ASP A 60 26.41 7.40 -30.58
CA ASP A 60 26.68 8.29 -29.47
C ASP A 60 27.56 7.59 -28.42
N ASP A 61 28.51 8.32 -27.85
CA ASP A 61 29.40 7.81 -26.81
C ASP A 61 28.65 7.56 -25.49
N ASP A 62 27.47 8.17 -25.31
CA ASP A 62 26.57 7.98 -24.17
C ASP A 62 25.53 6.85 -24.39
N PHE A 63 25.60 6.11 -25.51
CA PHE A 63 24.73 4.97 -25.76
C PHE A 63 24.99 3.85 -24.74
N SER A 64 24.00 3.60 -23.87
CA SER A 64 24.04 2.55 -22.86
C SER A 64 22.88 1.59 -23.07
N GLU A 65 23.20 0.33 -23.39
CA GLU A 65 22.25 -0.77 -23.40
C GLU A 65 22.57 -1.73 -22.24
N ALA A 66 21.55 -2.07 -21.46
CA ALA A 66 21.68 -3.02 -20.36
C ALA A 66 20.88 -4.27 -20.70
N LEU A 67 21.53 -5.44 -20.70
CA LEU A 67 20.84 -6.73 -20.76
C LEU A 67 20.10 -6.92 -19.45
N VAL A 68 18.77 -6.95 -19.52
CA VAL A 68 17.91 -7.09 -18.32
C VAL A 68 17.34 -8.50 -18.19
N SER A 69 17.09 -9.19 -19.31
CA SER A 69 16.46 -10.51 -19.30
C SER A 69 16.77 -11.31 -20.56
N VAL A 70 16.46 -12.60 -20.52
CA VAL A 70 16.46 -13.51 -21.67
C VAL A 70 15.14 -14.25 -21.68
N VAL A 71 14.46 -14.25 -22.82
CA VAL A 71 13.13 -14.85 -22.98
C VAL A 71 13.20 -16.02 -23.94
N PHE A 72 12.41 -17.06 -23.66
CA PHE A 72 12.38 -18.32 -24.44
C PHE A 72 10.99 -18.65 -25.02
N SER A 73 10.06 -17.70 -24.91
CA SER A 73 8.71 -17.80 -25.43
C SER A 73 8.15 -16.41 -25.73
N VAL A 74 7.07 -16.37 -26.52
CA VAL A 74 6.35 -15.12 -26.82
C VAL A 74 5.71 -14.58 -25.55
N GLU A 75 5.16 -15.47 -24.73
CA GLU A 75 4.54 -15.14 -23.44
C GLU A 75 5.55 -14.54 -22.45
N ASP A 76 6.76 -15.09 -22.37
CA ASP A 76 7.81 -14.53 -21.51
C ASP A 76 8.28 -13.16 -22.01
N ALA A 77 8.33 -12.97 -23.34
CA ALA A 77 8.67 -11.69 -23.96
C ALA A 77 7.67 -10.60 -23.56
N VAL A 78 6.38 -10.89 -23.76
CA VAL A 78 5.28 -9.98 -23.41
C VAL A 78 5.28 -9.67 -21.93
N ARG A 79 5.43 -10.68 -21.06
CA ARG A 79 5.49 -10.47 -19.61
C ARG A 79 6.65 -9.59 -19.16
N THR A 80 7.80 -9.74 -19.81
CA THR A 80 8.97 -8.89 -19.52
C THR A 80 8.69 -7.43 -19.87
N VAL A 81 8.07 -7.17 -21.04
CA VAL A 81 7.66 -5.81 -21.41
C VAL A 81 6.63 -5.27 -20.42
N ALA A 82 5.55 -6.01 -20.17
CA ALA A 82 4.45 -5.59 -19.31
C ALA A 82 4.94 -5.24 -17.90
N HIS A 83 5.88 -6.01 -17.35
CA HIS A 83 6.51 -5.70 -16.08
C HIS A 83 7.27 -4.36 -16.09
N HIS A 84 8.02 -4.06 -17.15
CA HIS A 84 8.73 -2.79 -17.27
C HIS A 84 7.79 -1.61 -17.49
N VAL A 85 6.72 -1.78 -18.28
CA VAL A 85 5.66 -0.79 -18.45
C VAL A 85 5.00 -0.50 -17.11
N ALA A 86 4.55 -1.52 -16.38
CA ALA A 86 3.90 -1.34 -15.09
C ALA A 86 4.83 -0.70 -14.04
N THR A 87 6.12 -1.00 -14.09
CA THR A 87 7.11 -0.34 -13.22
C THR A 87 7.24 1.14 -13.54
N ASP A 88 7.29 1.51 -14.83
CA ASP A 88 7.35 2.91 -15.23
C ASP A 88 6.07 3.68 -14.90
N GLU A 89 4.90 3.08 -15.12
CA GLU A 89 3.62 3.66 -14.73
C GLU A 89 3.55 3.88 -13.22
N THR A 90 4.08 2.95 -12.42
CA THR A 90 4.20 3.10 -10.96
C THR A 90 5.08 4.30 -10.58
N VAL A 91 6.26 4.41 -11.19
CA VAL A 91 7.18 5.52 -10.93
C VAL A 91 6.57 6.86 -11.35
N THR A 92 5.90 6.89 -12.50
CA THR A 92 5.20 8.08 -13.01
C THR A 92 4.07 8.49 -12.07
N LEU A 93 3.23 7.56 -11.62
CA LEU A 93 2.15 7.85 -10.69
C LEU A 93 2.66 8.40 -9.36
N LEU A 94 3.67 7.76 -8.77
CA LEU A 94 4.27 8.24 -7.51
C LEU A 94 4.86 9.65 -7.69
N ARG A 95 5.51 9.90 -8.83
CA ARG A 95 6.03 11.23 -9.17
C ARG A 95 4.92 12.26 -9.32
N ASP A 96 3.83 11.92 -10.00
CA ASP A 96 2.69 12.83 -10.21
C ASP A 96 2.01 13.20 -8.88
N LEU A 97 1.94 12.26 -7.93
CA LEU A 97 1.47 12.52 -6.57
C LEU A 97 2.40 13.50 -5.84
N ILE A 98 3.72 13.27 -5.89
CA ILE A 98 4.72 14.13 -5.22
C ILE A 98 4.79 15.53 -5.86
N GLU A 99 4.71 15.62 -7.19
CA GLU A 99 4.77 16.89 -7.92
C GLU A 99 3.42 17.64 -7.89
N GLY A 100 2.34 17.00 -7.44
CA GLY A 100 1.00 17.58 -7.42
C GLY A 100 0.50 17.92 -8.82
N THR A 101 0.81 17.07 -9.81
CA THR A 101 0.48 17.33 -11.23
C THR A 101 -1.03 17.44 -11.47
N ASP A 102 -1.84 16.71 -10.70
CA ASP A 102 -3.30 16.68 -10.82
C ASP A 102 -3.96 17.76 -9.94
N GLU A 103 -4.89 18.53 -10.52
CA GLU A 103 -5.57 19.64 -9.85
C GLU A 103 -6.39 19.21 -8.63
N ARG A 104 -6.85 17.95 -8.59
CA ARG A 104 -7.68 17.39 -7.50
C ARG A 104 -6.88 17.22 -6.21
N VAL A 105 -5.57 17.01 -6.32
CA VAL A 105 -4.68 16.79 -5.17
C VAL A 105 -3.61 17.88 -5.04
N ALA A 106 -3.66 18.92 -5.86
CA ALA A 106 -2.67 20.02 -5.86
C ALA A 106 -2.62 20.83 -4.55
N ALA A 107 -3.63 20.71 -3.68
CA ALA A 107 -3.64 21.33 -2.35
C ALA A 107 -2.91 20.49 -1.29
N VAL A 108 -2.59 19.24 -1.60
CA VAL A 108 -1.99 18.26 -0.70
C VAL A 108 -0.53 18.07 -1.06
N GLU A 109 0.35 18.09 -0.06
CA GLU A 109 1.78 17.88 -0.25
C GLU A 109 2.13 16.44 0.10
N PHE A 110 2.49 15.64 -0.92
CA PHE A 110 2.92 14.25 -0.75
C PHE A 110 4.43 14.15 -0.60
N PHE A 111 4.88 13.25 0.27
CA PHE A 111 6.27 12.91 0.49
C PHE A 111 6.48 11.42 0.31
N GLN A 112 7.59 11.04 -0.32
CA GLN A 112 7.97 9.63 -0.40
C GLN A 112 8.41 9.12 0.97
N ASP A 113 7.93 7.95 1.36
CA ASP A 113 8.34 7.31 2.59
C ASP A 113 9.83 6.93 2.54
N THR A 114 10.49 7.02 3.70
CA THR A 114 11.95 6.79 3.81
C THR A 114 12.34 5.31 3.90
N VAL A 115 11.38 4.45 4.22
CA VAL A 115 11.53 3.00 4.40
C VAL A 115 11.02 2.27 3.17
N ASP A 116 9.82 2.59 2.69
CA ASP A 116 9.24 2.04 1.47
C ASP A 116 9.17 3.09 0.33
N PRO A 117 10.05 3.03 -0.68
CA PRO A 117 10.03 3.97 -1.79
C PRO A 117 8.77 3.85 -2.68
N GLN A 118 7.97 2.79 -2.52
CA GLN A 118 6.72 2.59 -3.24
C GLN A 118 5.52 3.24 -2.53
N GLU A 119 5.76 3.91 -1.42
CA GLU A 119 4.76 4.56 -0.59
C GLU A 119 4.97 6.08 -0.58
N VAL A 120 3.87 6.81 -0.70
CA VAL A 120 3.82 8.25 -0.49
C VAL A 120 2.80 8.58 0.60
N ARG A 121 3.15 9.55 1.44
CA ARG A 121 2.33 10.03 2.55
C ARG A 121 2.04 11.50 2.41
N ALA A 122 0.84 11.90 2.80
CA ALA A 122 0.43 13.28 2.85
C ALA A 122 -0.24 13.58 4.18
N VAL A 123 0.23 14.63 4.84
CA VAL A 123 -0.40 15.12 6.07
C VAL A 123 -1.70 15.82 5.69
N LEU A 124 -2.83 15.30 6.15
CA LEU A 124 -4.14 15.91 5.92
C LEU A 124 -4.51 16.87 7.05
N THR A 125 -4.28 16.45 8.29
CA THR A 125 -4.59 17.20 9.52
C THR A 125 -3.43 17.04 10.52
N ASP A 126 -3.58 17.58 11.73
CA ASP A 126 -2.61 17.35 12.81
C ASP A 126 -2.62 15.90 13.37
N ARG A 127 -3.60 15.09 12.96
CA ARG A 127 -3.87 13.74 13.48
C ARG A 127 -4.06 12.68 12.41
N SER A 128 -4.03 13.04 11.14
CA SER A 128 -4.29 12.12 10.05
C SER A 128 -3.30 12.29 8.91
N ASP A 129 -2.76 11.16 8.51
CA ASP A 129 -1.94 11.02 7.32
C ASP A 129 -2.67 10.15 6.29
N LEU A 130 -2.69 10.60 5.04
CA LEU A 130 -3.13 9.84 3.89
C LEU A 130 -1.94 9.10 3.31
N VAL A 131 -2.07 7.78 3.18
CA VAL A 131 -1.01 6.92 2.67
C VAL A 131 -1.44 6.25 1.38
N VAL A 132 -0.57 6.33 0.37
CA VAL A 132 -0.77 5.70 -0.94
C VAL A 132 0.44 4.82 -1.23
N ARG A 133 0.21 3.52 -1.41
CA ARG A 133 1.24 2.56 -1.78
C ARG A 133 0.96 1.95 -3.13
N VAL A 134 1.94 1.97 -4.03
CA VAL A 134 1.76 1.49 -5.40
C VAL A 134 2.64 0.26 -5.64
N VAL A 135 1.99 -0.86 -5.93
CA VAL A 135 2.64 -2.15 -6.19
C VAL A 135 2.26 -2.66 -7.57
N VAL A 136 3.11 -3.49 -8.17
CA VAL A 136 2.81 -4.12 -9.46
C VAL A 136 2.22 -5.50 -9.20
N GLU A 137 0.93 -5.69 -9.49
CA GLU A 137 0.22 -6.98 -9.40
C GLU A 137 -0.38 -7.35 -10.75
N ASP A 138 -0.27 -8.63 -11.14
CA ASP A 138 -0.75 -9.12 -12.44
C ASP A 138 -0.26 -8.27 -13.64
N GLU A 139 0.99 -7.83 -13.59
CA GLU A 139 1.63 -7.01 -14.64
C GLU A 139 0.97 -5.63 -14.84
N ALA A 140 0.21 -5.17 -13.85
CA ALA A 140 -0.41 -3.84 -13.82
C ALA A 140 -0.09 -3.12 -12.50
N PRO A 141 0.07 -1.78 -12.52
CA PRO A 141 0.20 -1.00 -11.30
C PRO A 141 -1.12 -0.98 -10.52
N VAL A 142 -1.02 -1.14 -9.20
CA VAL A 142 -2.14 -1.20 -8.27
C VAL A 142 -1.82 -0.31 -7.07
N ALA A 143 -2.67 0.70 -6.84
CA ALA A 143 -2.55 1.64 -5.73
C ALA A 143 -3.45 1.22 -4.57
N HIS A 144 -2.87 1.02 -3.40
CA HIS A 144 -3.56 0.83 -2.13
C HIS A 144 -3.58 2.16 -1.39
N VAL A 145 -4.75 2.53 -0.88
CA VAL A 145 -4.93 3.80 -0.17
C VAL A 145 -5.59 3.55 1.18
N TRP A 146 -5.02 4.17 2.20
CA TRP A 146 -5.59 4.20 3.53
C TRP A 146 -5.29 5.52 4.23
N VAL A 147 -6.08 5.82 5.26
CA VAL A 147 -5.84 6.94 6.17
C VAL A 147 -5.42 6.37 7.51
N GLU A 148 -4.36 6.91 8.08
CA GLU A 148 -3.88 6.58 9.43
C GLU A 148 -4.21 7.75 10.35
N THR A 149 -4.98 7.50 11.41
CA THR A 149 -5.39 8.52 12.37
C THR A 149 -4.78 8.23 13.75
N TRP A 150 -4.33 9.27 14.45
CA TRP A 150 -3.64 9.17 15.73
C TRP A 150 -4.47 9.81 16.85
N GLU A 151 -4.44 9.22 18.05
CA GLU A 151 -5.12 9.79 19.23
C GLU A 151 -4.45 11.09 19.73
N GLU A 152 -5.24 12.04 20.25
CA GLU A 152 -4.71 13.25 20.90
C GLU A 152 -4.09 13.00 22.25
N GLU A 153 -4.68 12.07 23.01
CA GLU A 153 -4.40 12.00 24.42
C GLU A 153 -3.15 11.15 24.61
N PRO A 154 -2.08 11.69 25.23
CA PRO A 154 -1.04 10.80 25.73
C PRO A 154 -1.76 9.86 26.68
N LEU A 155 -1.73 8.55 26.41
CA LEU A 155 -2.16 7.53 27.36
C LEU A 155 -1.70 8.00 28.74
N GLU A 156 -2.64 8.35 29.62
CA GLU A 156 -2.31 8.69 31.00
C GLU A 156 -1.85 7.39 31.65
N VAL A 157 -0.58 7.04 31.43
CA VAL A 157 0.07 5.98 32.17
C VAL A 157 0.16 6.51 33.59
N ASP A 158 -0.71 6.03 34.48
CA ASP A 158 -0.58 6.21 35.92
C ASP A 158 0.71 5.52 36.37
N LEU A 159 1.83 6.22 36.18
CA LEU A 159 3.11 5.90 36.75
C LEU A 159 2.98 6.19 38.24
N GLY A 160 2.30 5.27 38.94
CA GLY A 160 1.94 5.39 40.35
C GLY A 160 3.09 6.07 41.11
N ALA A 161 2.83 7.28 41.59
CA ALA A 161 3.83 8.10 42.26
C ALA A 161 4.53 7.23 43.33
N PRO A 162 5.87 7.30 43.50
CA PRO A 162 6.55 6.51 44.51
C PRO A 162 6.08 6.99 45.90
N THR A 163 5.03 6.37 46.43
CA THR A 163 4.58 6.60 47.80
C THR A 163 5.59 5.92 48.71
N GLY A 164 6.60 6.69 49.14
CA GLY A 164 7.70 6.13 49.92
C GLY A 164 8.46 7.15 50.76
N THR A 165 7.80 8.14 51.35
CA THR A 165 8.37 8.85 52.50
C THR A 165 8.06 8.05 53.77
N GLY A 166 8.94 7.12 54.12
CA GLY A 166 8.81 6.33 55.34
C GLY A 166 10.05 5.51 55.63
N GLU A 167 10.93 6.03 56.46
CA GLU A 167 11.86 5.23 57.27
C GLU A 167 11.03 4.20 58.05
N ASP A 168 11.01 2.92 57.63
CA ASP A 168 11.32 1.73 58.44
C ASP A 168 10.92 0.42 57.72
N SER A 169 11.77 -0.59 57.91
CA SER A 169 11.51 -2.02 57.90
C SER A 169 11.20 -2.76 56.57
N ALA A 170 11.94 -3.86 56.44
CA ALA A 170 11.97 -4.79 55.32
C ALA A 170 10.65 -5.55 55.12
N ALA A 171 10.11 -5.54 53.89
CA ALA A 171 9.21 -6.55 53.36
C ALA A 171 9.16 -6.46 51.81
N GLU A 172 9.44 -7.61 51.17
CA GLU A 172 9.03 -8.07 49.83
C GLU A 172 9.21 -7.12 48.61
N PRO A 173 10.14 -7.40 47.67
CA PRO A 173 10.16 -6.75 46.36
C PRO A 173 9.16 -7.43 45.41
N ASP A 174 7.86 -7.29 45.68
CA ASP A 174 6.78 -7.64 44.73
C ASP A 174 6.13 -6.38 44.14
N SER A 175 6.92 -5.32 43.98
CA SER A 175 6.58 -4.26 43.03
C SER A 175 6.97 -4.77 41.64
N GLN A 176 5.99 -5.29 40.91
CA GLN A 176 6.07 -5.44 39.46
C GLN A 176 6.17 -4.02 38.86
N LEU A 177 7.37 -3.44 38.95
CA LEU A 177 7.76 -2.31 38.13
C LEU A 177 7.71 -2.83 36.69
N LEU A 178 6.75 -2.35 35.91
CA LEU A 178 6.83 -2.44 34.46
C LEU A 178 8.22 -1.92 34.07
N THR A 179 9.04 -2.80 33.50
CA THR A 179 10.36 -2.40 33.03
C THR A 179 10.18 -1.36 31.94
N VAL A 180 11.14 -0.44 31.79
CA VAL A 180 11.14 0.51 30.66
C VAL A 180 11.00 -0.23 29.33
N ASP A 181 11.51 -1.46 29.25
CA ASP A 181 11.35 -2.40 28.13
C ASP A 181 9.88 -2.79 27.89
N ALA A 182 9.13 -3.17 28.94
CA ALA A 182 7.71 -3.49 28.83
C ALA A 182 6.83 -2.26 28.60
N LEU A 183 7.29 -1.08 29.05
CA LEU A 183 6.65 0.19 28.76
C LEU A 183 6.84 0.57 27.28
N LEU A 184 8.05 0.37 26.74
CA LEU A 184 8.35 0.56 25.33
C LEU A 184 7.56 -0.41 24.44
N ASP A 185 7.40 -1.69 24.83
CA ASP A 185 6.53 -2.64 24.13
C ASP A 185 5.04 -2.22 24.16
N LEU A 186 4.58 -1.52 25.20
CA LEU A 186 3.20 -0.99 25.28
C LEU A 186 3.00 0.28 24.43
N PHE A 187 4.08 1.03 24.17
CA PHE A 187 4.11 2.18 23.26
C PHE A 187 4.47 1.80 21.81
N ASP A 188 4.79 0.52 21.54
CA ASP A 188 5.17 0.01 20.22
C ASP A 188 3.95 -0.31 19.35
N GLU A 189 2.76 -0.42 19.95
CA GLU A 189 1.51 -0.33 19.21
C GLU A 189 1.14 1.16 19.12
N PRO A 190 1.40 1.85 17.99
CA PRO A 190 0.69 3.10 17.78
C PRO A 190 -0.79 2.75 17.85
N SER A 191 -1.54 3.41 18.72
CA SER A 191 -3.01 3.45 18.63
C SER A 191 -3.40 4.28 17.39
N SER A 192 -2.87 3.87 16.24
CA SER A 192 -3.18 4.43 14.95
C SER A 192 -4.32 3.61 14.37
N GLU A 193 -5.50 4.23 14.27
CA GLU A 193 -6.61 3.61 13.57
C GLU A 193 -6.38 3.76 12.06
N VAL A 194 -6.59 2.66 11.33
CA VAL A 194 -6.36 2.60 9.89
C VAL A 194 -7.70 2.45 9.18
N LEU A 195 -8.06 3.46 8.37
CA LEU A 195 -9.21 3.42 7.49
C LEU A 195 -8.78 3.07 6.06
N GLU A 196 -9.04 1.85 5.64
CA GLU A 196 -8.79 1.41 4.26
C GLU A 196 -9.79 2.04 3.28
N LEU A 197 -9.31 2.88 2.36
CA LEU A 197 -10.12 3.47 1.28
C LEU A 197 -10.25 2.51 0.08
N GLY A 198 -9.34 1.56 -0.03
CA GLY A 198 -9.39 0.44 -0.97
C GLY A 198 -8.22 0.38 -1.94
N THR A 199 -8.45 -0.32 -3.05
CA THR A 199 -7.42 -0.63 -4.05
C THR A 199 -7.87 -0.19 -5.44
N PHE A 200 -7.00 0.54 -6.14
CA PHE A 200 -7.30 1.20 -7.40
C PHE A 200 -6.35 0.76 -8.51
N LYS A 201 -6.91 0.30 -9.63
CA LYS A 201 -6.21 0.10 -10.91
C LYS A 201 -6.49 1.21 -11.92
N ASP A 202 -7.42 2.09 -11.58
CA ASP A 202 -7.93 3.18 -12.41
C ASP A 202 -7.51 4.49 -11.73
N PHE A 203 -6.48 5.13 -12.27
CA PHE A 203 -5.83 6.27 -11.61
C PHE A 203 -6.72 7.50 -11.53
N ASP A 204 -7.65 7.69 -12.47
CA ASP A 204 -8.64 8.76 -12.36
C ASP A 204 -9.52 8.58 -11.12
N LYS A 205 -9.94 7.34 -10.82
CA LYS A 205 -10.70 7.05 -9.60
C LYS A 205 -9.85 7.15 -8.34
N LEU A 206 -8.56 6.82 -8.42
CA LEU A 206 -7.62 7.04 -7.33
C LEU A 206 -7.63 8.53 -6.95
N PHE A 207 -7.38 9.43 -7.90
CA PHE A 207 -7.37 10.87 -7.63
C PHE A 207 -8.73 11.39 -7.15
N ASP A 208 -9.86 10.87 -7.66
CA ASP A 208 -11.19 11.21 -7.14
C ASP A 208 -11.36 10.76 -5.67
N ALA A 209 -10.88 9.56 -5.32
CA ALA A 209 -10.94 9.04 -3.96
C ALA A 209 -10.02 9.84 -3.02
N LEU A 210 -8.82 10.21 -3.46
CA LEU A 210 -7.90 11.06 -2.69
C LEU A 210 -8.52 12.44 -2.42
N SER A 211 -9.14 13.06 -3.44
CA SER A 211 -9.86 14.33 -3.25
C SER A 211 -10.99 14.20 -2.24
N LEU A 212 -11.76 13.12 -2.29
CA LEU A 212 -12.85 12.87 -1.36
C LEU A 212 -12.33 12.65 0.06
N ALA A 213 -11.20 11.95 0.21
CA ALA A 213 -10.55 11.74 1.50
C ALA A 213 -10.13 13.07 2.13
N VAL A 214 -9.54 13.96 1.35
CA VAL A 214 -9.15 15.30 1.82
C VAL A 214 -10.37 16.10 2.30
N ASP A 215 -11.52 15.98 1.63
CA ASP A 215 -12.74 16.71 2.00
C ASP A 215 -13.45 16.12 3.23
N HIS A 216 -13.25 14.84 3.56
CA HIS A 216 -13.99 14.12 4.60
C HIS A 216 -13.15 13.64 5.79
N VAL A 217 -11.82 13.85 5.77
CA VAL A 217 -10.93 13.38 6.82
C VAL A 217 -11.33 13.87 8.22
N GLU A 218 -11.73 15.13 8.35
CA GLU A 218 -12.16 15.69 9.65
C GLU A 218 -13.41 14.99 10.21
N ASP A 219 -14.31 14.54 9.33
CA ASP A 219 -15.48 13.76 9.74
C ASP A 219 -15.07 12.34 10.16
N TRP A 220 -14.14 11.71 9.43
CA TRP A 220 -13.66 10.36 9.72
C TRP A 220 -12.84 10.30 11.00
N GLU A 221 -12.00 11.30 11.27
CA GLU A 221 -11.29 11.43 12.55
C GLU A 221 -12.22 11.45 13.75
N ALA A 222 -13.43 12.00 13.61
CA ALA A 222 -14.41 12.04 14.68
C ALA A 222 -15.18 10.72 14.84
N GLU A 223 -15.20 9.86 13.83
CA GLU A 223 -15.90 8.57 13.82
C GLU A 223 -14.98 7.39 14.10
N LEU A 224 -13.69 7.51 13.76
CA LEU A 224 -12.60 6.61 14.14
C LEU A 224 -12.22 6.95 15.58
N VAL A 225 -13.07 6.47 16.49
CA VAL A 225 -12.83 6.48 17.93
C VAL A 225 -12.71 5.02 18.35
N PRO A 226 -11.75 4.67 19.22
CA PRO A 226 -11.65 3.33 19.75
C PRO A 226 -12.99 2.89 20.30
N VAL A 227 -13.46 1.72 19.90
CA VAL A 227 -14.67 1.14 20.49
C VAL A 227 -14.36 0.92 21.97
N ASP A 228 -14.99 1.71 22.85
CA ASP A 228 -14.92 1.48 24.30
C ASP A 228 -15.21 0.00 24.56
N ASP A 229 -14.30 -0.69 25.26
CA ASP A 229 -14.44 -2.11 25.67
C ASP A 229 -15.74 -2.35 26.48
N ASP A 230 -16.38 -1.28 26.96
CA ASP A 230 -17.68 -1.27 27.63
C ASP A 230 -18.85 -1.69 26.68
N TYR A 231 -18.67 -1.65 25.35
CA TYR A 231 -19.67 -2.17 24.40
C TYR A 231 -19.72 -3.70 24.33
N ALA A 232 -18.74 -4.41 24.93
CA ALA A 232 -18.75 -5.87 25.02
C ALA A 232 -19.73 -6.42 26.07
N ASP A 233 -20.41 -5.56 26.85
CA ASP A 233 -21.35 -5.99 27.90
C ASP A 233 -22.80 -6.18 27.40
N PHE A 234 -23.03 -6.15 26.08
CA PHE A 234 -24.36 -6.36 25.51
C PHE A 234 -24.83 -7.83 25.48
N ASP A 235 -24.02 -8.78 25.97
CA ASP A 235 -24.39 -10.19 26.09
C ASP A 235 -25.13 -10.53 27.40
N ASP A 236 -25.25 -9.59 28.37
CA ASP A 236 -26.08 -9.78 29.58
C ASP A 236 -27.55 -9.38 29.38
N CYS A 237 -28.03 -9.43 28.13
CA CYS A 237 -29.43 -9.15 27.78
C CYS A 237 -30.22 -10.45 27.53
N GLY A 238 -30.26 -11.35 28.52
CA GLY A 238 -31.34 -12.34 28.59
C GLY A 238 -30.98 -13.65 29.26
N ASP A 239 -31.40 -13.81 30.52
CA ASP A 239 -32.28 -14.91 30.95
C ASP A 239 -32.70 -14.72 32.43
N ASP A 240 -33.65 -13.83 32.77
CA ASP A 240 -34.14 -13.83 34.18
C ASP A 240 -35.52 -13.20 34.46
N GLU A 241 -36.51 -13.30 33.56
CA GLU A 241 -37.89 -13.01 34.01
C GLU A 241 -39.03 -13.73 33.25
N PHE A 242 -38.92 -15.02 32.91
CA PHE A 242 -40.12 -15.81 32.58
C PHE A 242 -40.01 -17.29 32.98
N GLY A 243 -40.37 -17.60 34.23
CA GLY A 243 -40.61 -18.95 34.76
C GLY A 243 -40.02 -19.05 36.18
N GLU A 244 -40.71 -19.34 37.27
CA GLU A 244 -41.87 -20.20 37.47
C GLU A 244 -42.58 -19.77 38.77
N ASP A 245 -43.89 -19.52 38.75
CA ASP A 245 -44.71 -19.74 39.96
C ASP A 245 -46.12 -20.18 39.56
N PHE A 246 -46.23 -21.44 39.14
CA PHE A 246 -47.51 -22.15 39.10
C PHE A 246 -47.29 -23.63 39.40
N ALA A 247 -47.12 -23.99 40.68
CA ALA A 247 -47.71 -25.20 41.25
C ALA A 247 -47.39 -25.34 42.74
N ASP A 248 -48.35 -25.02 43.60
CA ASP A 248 -48.61 -25.91 44.74
C ASP A 248 -50.12 -26.07 44.90
N GLY A 249 -50.59 -27.26 44.56
CA GLY A 249 -51.97 -27.66 44.69
C GLY A 249 -52.19 -28.26 46.07
N ASP A 250 -53.03 -27.61 46.88
CA ASP A 250 -53.64 -28.23 48.04
C ASP A 250 -55.14 -28.38 47.82
N ALA A 251 -55.55 -29.63 47.58
CA ALA A 251 -56.94 -30.05 47.63
C ALA A 251 -57.01 -31.39 48.37
N ASN A 252 -57.21 -31.31 49.68
CA ASN A 252 -57.90 -32.35 50.41
C ASN A 252 -58.78 -31.77 51.54
N GLU A 253 -60.02 -31.40 51.21
CA GLU A 253 -61.23 -31.81 51.96
C GLU A 253 -62.48 -31.74 51.07
#